data_AF-A0A9P9XLG0-F1
#
_entry.id   AF-A0A9P9XLG0-F1
#
_cell.length_a   1.000
_cell.length_b   1.000
_cell.length_c   1.000
_cell.angle_alpha   90.00
_cell.angle_beta   90.00
_cell.angle_gamma   90.00
#
_symmetry.space_group_name_H-M   'P 1'
#
loop_
_entity.id
_entity.type
_entity.pdbx_description
1 polymer ?
#
loop_
_entity_poly.entity_id
_entity_poly.type
_entity_poly.pdbx_seq_one_letter_code
_entity_poly.pdbx_strand_id
1 'polypeptide(L)'
;YNSVDACDSIVAVHGLSASPEKSWLYEKEGSKSYHWLKDDDGLAKDFPSARIMLFAYSSAYAKRFKMKQYMVNLAAELLEALNLRREEQVFNPTGKESLTEFHAGKNVEMRPETSGCFFFGTPFNGAPVAEVAEHWAKMQVKENTGKAVDSQLLTLLKPGNESLRELKRGFVHSVGKLSQKVEVHCFF
;
A
#
# COMPACT_ATOMS: atom_id res chain seq x y z
N TYR A 1 17.35 -29.75 -1.57
CA TYR A 1 16.36 -28.88 -2.25
C TYR A 1 14.98 -29.41 -1.91
N ASN A 2 14.40 -28.94 -0.81
CA ASN A 2 12.99 -29.18 -0.50
C ASN A 2 12.26 -27.89 -0.87
N SER A 3 11.61 -27.89 -2.05
CA SER A 3 10.67 -26.84 -2.42
C SER A 3 9.42 -27.02 -1.56
N VAL A 4 9.45 -26.45 -0.36
CA VAL A 4 8.20 -26.12 0.33
C VAL A 4 7.52 -25.10 -0.57
N ASP A 5 6.32 -25.40 -1.04
CA ASP A 5 5.50 -24.54 -1.90
C ASP A 5 5.52 -23.10 -1.36
N ALA A 6 6.33 -22.25 -1.98
CA ALA A 6 6.37 -20.83 -1.65
C ALA A 6 5.06 -20.25 -2.16
N CYS A 7 4.07 -20.15 -1.28
CA CYS A 7 2.85 -19.44 -1.58
C CYS A 7 3.18 -17.95 -1.66
N ASP A 8 3.41 -17.46 -2.88
CA ASP A 8 3.58 -16.04 -3.15
C ASP A 8 2.39 -15.27 -2.58
N SER A 9 2.63 -14.18 -1.88
CA SER A 9 1.57 -13.38 -1.28
C SER A 9 1.54 -12.01 -1.95
N ILE A 10 0.40 -11.66 -2.55
CA ILE A 10 0.18 -10.35 -3.15
C ILE A 10 -0.54 -9.49 -2.13
N VAL A 11 0.13 -8.43 -1.67
CA VAL A 11 -0.40 -7.53 -0.65
C VAL A 11 -0.79 -6.21 -1.29
N ALA A 12 -2.08 -5.96 -1.36
CA ALA A 12 -2.68 -4.74 -1.86
C ALA A 12 -2.73 -3.69 -0.75
N VAL A 13 -2.16 -2.51 -1.00
CA VAL A 13 -2.12 -1.38 -0.05
C VAL A 13 -2.82 -0.18 -0.67
N HIS A 14 -3.89 0.32 -0.04
CA HIS A 14 -4.63 1.48 -0.55
C HIS A 14 -3.88 2.79 -0.31
N GLY A 15 -4.30 3.85 -1.01
CA GLY A 15 -3.74 5.19 -0.84
C GLY A 15 -4.22 5.90 0.43
N LEU A 16 -3.55 7.00 0.77
CA LEU A 16 -3.97 7.89 1.86
C LEU A 16 -5.34 8.50 1.55
N SER A 17 -6.20 8.58 2.55
CA SER A 17 -7.61 9.02 2.44
C SER A 17 -8.49 8.22 1.46
N ALA A 18 -8.01 7.12 0.87
CA ALA A 18 -8.80 6.23 0.03
C ALA A 18 -9.53 5.18 0.88
N SER A 19 -10.62 4.63 0.32
CA SER A 19 -11.30 3.46 0.89
C SER A 19 -10.53 2.19 0.52
N PRO A 20 -10.17 1.32 1.49
CA PRO A 20 -9.52 0.05 1.21
C PRO A 20 -10.33 -0.83 0.24
N GLU A 21 -11.65 -0.88 0.43
CA GLU A 21 -12.58 -1.68 -0.39
C GLU A 21 -12.68 -1.16 -1.81
N LYS A 22 -12.81 0.16 -2.01
CA LYS A 22 -13.04 0.73 -3.34
C LYS A 22 -11.77 1.00 -4.13
N SER A 23 -10.61 1.07 -3.49
CA SER A 23 -9.32 1.33 -4.17
C SER A 23 -8.98 0.29 -5.25
N TRP A 24 -9.60 -0.88 -5.17
CA TRP A 24 -9.40 -2.00 -6.09
C TRP A 24 -10.66 -2.37 -6.86
N LEU A 25 -11.65 -1.47 -6.87
CA LEU A 25 -12.91 -1.63 -7.58
C LEU A 25 -12.91 -0.72 -8.80
N TYR A 26 -13.10 -1.32 -9.97
CA TYR A 26 -13.41 -0.60 -11.20
C TYR A 26 -14.93 -0.45 -11.32
N GLU A 27 -15.40 0.80 -11.37
CA GLU A 27 -16.80 1.13 -11.62
C GLU A 27 -16.89 2.12 -12.78
N LYS A 28 -17.73 1.79 -13.75
CA LYS A 28 -18.08 2.67 -14.86
C LYS A 28 -19.58 2.58 -15.10
N GLU A 29 -20.22 3.73 -15.26
CA GLU A 29 -21.66 3.81 -15.52
C GLU A 29 -22.05 2.95 -16.75
N GLY A 30 -23.09 2.14 -16.60
CA GLY A 30 -23.53 1.21 -17.64
C GLY A 30 -22.65 -0.02 -17.84
N SER A 31 -21.65 -0.26 -16.99
CA SER A 31 -20.79 -1.46 -17.02
C SER A 31 -20.94 -2.25 -15.71
N LYS A 32 -20.69 -3.57 -15.77
CA LYS A 32 -20.56 -4.39 -14.56
C LYS A 32 -19.35 -3.86 -13.76
N SER A 33 -19.52 -3.67 -12.46
CA SER A 33 -18.39 -3.39 -11.57
C SER A 33 -17.44 -4.59 -11.53
N TYR A 34 -16.16 -4.32 -11.34
CA TYR A 34 -15.12 -5.35 -11.36
C TYR A 34 -14.11 -5.12 -10.23
N HIS A 35 -13.96 -6.09 -9.34
CA HIS A 35 -13.11 -5.99 -8.17
C HIS A 35 -11.84 -6.85 -8.31
N TRP A 36 -10.70 -6.20 -8.53
CA TRP A 36 -9.42 -6.86 -8.82
C TRP A 36 -8.99 -7.92 -7.79
N LEU A 37 -9.29 -7.71 -6.50
CA LEU A 37 -8.91 -8.63 -5.42
C LEU A 37 -9.95 -9.71 -5.08
N LYS A 38 -11.20 -9.57 -5.55
CA LYS A 38 -12.35 -10.38 -5.05
C LYS A 38 -13.02 -11.19 -6.14
N ASP A 39 -13.06 -10.68 -7.38
CA ASP A 39 -13.72 -11.37 -8.49
C ASP A 39 -12.91 -12.58 -8.95
N ASP A 40 -13.59 -13.65 -9.35
CA ASP A 40 -12.98 -14.92 -9.75
C ASP A 40 -12.09 -14.78 -10.99
N ASP A 41 -12.37 -13.82 -11.86
CA ASP A 41 -11.55 -13.45 -13.02
C ASP A 41 -10.53 -12.34 -12.75
N GLY A 42 -10.41 -11.93 -11.48
CA GLY A 42 -9.42 -11.00 -10.93
C GLY A 42 -8.01 -11.59 -10.77
N LEU A 43 -7.21 -11.01 -9.86
CA LEU A 43 -5.83 -11.45 -9.62
C LEU A 43 -5.73 -12.94 -9.26
N ALA A 44 -6.75 -13.49 -8.60
CA ALA A 44 -6.77 -14.91 -8.25
C ALA A 44 -6.74 -15.84 -9.47
N LYS A 45 -7.25 -15.40 -10.63
CA LYS A 45 -7.22 -16.16 -11.88
C LYS A 45 -5.80 -16.26 -12.44
N ASP A 46 -5.08 -15.15 -12.45
CA ASP A 46 -3.72 -15.07 -13.01
C ASP A 46 -2.67 -15.64 -12.02
N PHE A 47 -2.98 -15.60 -10.72
CA PHE A 47 -2.11 -16.05 -9.63
C PHE A 47 -2.82 -17.05 -8.70
N PRO A 48 -3.19 -18.26 -9.19
CA PRO A 48 -4.02 -19.21 -8.45
C PRO A 48 -3.36 -19.81 -7.21
N SER A 49 -2.02 -19.82 -7.15
CA SER A 49 -1.26 -20.26 -5.98
C SER A 49 -0.99 -19.13 -4.98
N ALA A 50 -1.32 -17.88 -5.32
CA ALA A 50 -0.97 -16.73 -4.51
C ALA A 50 -2.06 -16.39 -3.48
N ARG A 51 -1.64 -16.01 -2.26
CA ARG A 51 -2.54 -15.36 -1.30
C ARG A 51 -2.73 -13.91 -1.67
N ILE A 52 -3.96 -13.53 -2.01
CA ILE A 52 -4.34 -12.13 -2.24
C ILE A 52 -4.80 -11.52 -0.91
N MET A 53 -4.10 -10.48 -0.45
CA MET A 53 -4.34 -9.82 0.83
C MET A 53 -4.57 -8.32 0.65
N LEU A 54 -5.47 -7.75 1.45
CA LEU A 54 -5.68 -6.30 1.55
C LEU A 54 -5.16 -5.80 2.90
N PHE A 55 -4.18 -4.91 2.87
CA PHE A 55 -3.73 -4.19 4.06
C PHE A 55 -4.56 -2.90 4.22
N ALA A 56 -5.63 -3.00 5.00
CA ALA A 56 -6.57 -1.92 5.26
C ALA A 56 -6.15 -1.10 6.50
N TYR A 57 -5.13 -0.27 6.36
CA TYR A 57 -4.73 0.64 7.44
C TYR A 57 -5.73 1.79 7.58
N SER A 58 -5.77 2.42 8.74
CA SER A 58 -6.58 3.61 8.92
C SER A 58 -6.02 4.76 8.09
N SER A 59 -6.68 5.03 6.96
CA SER A 59 -6.34 6.13 6.06
C SER A 59 -6.66 7.51 6.67
N ALA A 60 -7.25 7.53 7.87
CA ALA A 60 -7.48 8.72 8.69
C ALA A 60 -6.17 9.19 9.32
N TYR A 61 -5.37 9.93 8.56
CA TYR A 61 -4.21 10.60 9.14
C TYR A 61 -4.63 11.49 10.32
N ALA A 62 -4.06 11.21 11.49
CA ALA A 62 -4.26 12.03 12.66
C ALA A 62 -3.17 13.11 12.73
N LYS A 63 -3.56 14.39 12.64
CA LYS A 63 -2.71 15.60 12.73
C LYS A 63 -1.71 15.63 13.91
N ARG A 64 -1.89 14.73 14.89
CA ARG A 64 -1.03 14.56 16.07
C ARG A 64 0.36 14.02 15.73
N PHE A 65 0.53 13.30 14.62
CA PHE A 65 1.83 12.79 14.20
C PHE A 65 2.46 13.72 13.16
N LYS A 66 3.78 13.69 12.99
CA LYS A 66 4.42 14.25 11.78
C LYS A 66 4.20 13.25 10.64
N MET A 67 3.82 13.70 9.44
CA MET A 67 3.58 12.83 8.28
C MET A 67 4.65 11.75 8.07
N LYS A 68 5.94 12.13 8.15
CA LYS A 68 7.07 11.19 8.04
C LYS A 68 7.01 10.09 9.11
N GLN A 69 6.74 10.47 10.36
CA GLN A 69 6.59 9.51 11.47
C GLN A 69 5.38 8.60 11.25
N TYR A 70 4.26 9.16 10.79
CA TYR A 70 3.07 8.38 10.47
C TYR A 70 3.34 7.34 9.37
N MET A 71 4.04 7.71 8.29
CA MET A 71 4.44 6.76 7.24
C MET A 71 5.38 5.66 7.76
N VAL A 72 6.32 6.00 8.66
CA VAL A 72 7.20 5.00 9.28
C VAL A 72 6.39 4.03 10.15
N ASN A 73 5.43 4.53 10.93
CA ASN A 73 4.56 3.70 11.75
C ASN A 73 3.71 2.75 10.88
N LEU A 74 3.09 3.26 9.80
CA LEU A 74 2.32 2.43 8.86
C LEU A 74 3.17 1.32 8.23
N ALA A 75 4.42 1.62 7.87
CA ALA A 75 5.33 0.63 7.31
C ALA A 75 5.70 -0.45 8.34
N ALA A 76 5.84 -0.08 9.61
CA ALA A 76 6.08 -1.03 10.69
C ALA A 76 4.86 -1.91 10.98
N GLU A 77 3.66 -1.33 10.96
CA GLU A 77 2.38 -2.05 11.10
C GLU A 77 2.19 -3.08 9.97
N LEU A 78 2.47 -2.70 8.73
CA LEU A 78 2.45 -3.63 7.60
C LEU A 78 3.42 -4.79 7.81
N LEU A 79 4.66 -4.49 8.21
CA LEU A 79 5.67 -5.51 8.45
C LEU A 79 5.27 -6.48 9.56
N GLU A 80 4.69 -5.97 10.64
CA GLU A 80 4.17 -6.79 11.75
C GLU A 80 3.00 -7.66 11.32
N ALA A 81 2.02 -7.10 10.59
CA ALA A 81 0.90 -7.88 10.06
C ALA A 81 1.37 -9.01 9.13
N LEU A 82 2.39 -8.78 8.31
CA LEU A 82 2.99 -9.80 7.47
C LEU A 82 3.77 -10.86 8.26
N ASN A 83 4.39 -10.50 9.39
CA ASN A 83 5.02 -11.47 10.29
C ASN A 83 3.99 -12.42 10.89
N LEU A 84 2.93 -11.87 11.49
CA LEU A 84 1.86 -12.66 12.11
C LEU A 84 1.24 -13.63 11.10
N ARG A 85 0.95 -13.15 9.88
CA ARG A 85 0.37 -13.98 8.81
C ARG A 85 1.34 -15.01 8.21
N ARG A 86 2.64 -14.90 8.45
CA ARG A 86 3.63 -15.94 8.10
C ARG A 86 3.70 -17.00 9.19
N GLU A 87 3.56 -16.62 10.45
CA GLU A 87 3.50 -17.56 11.58
C GLU A 87 2.18 -18.35 11.58
N GLU A 88 1.07 -17.72 11.21
CA GLU A 88 -0.25 -18.35 11.07
C GLU A 88 -0.36 -19.31 9.88
N GLN A 89 0.59 -19.31 8.94
CA GLN A 89 0.60 -20.24 7.77
C GLN A 89 0.74 -21.72 8.15
N VAL A 90 0.87 -22.04 9.43
CA VAL A 90 0.75 -23.42 9.93
C VAL A 90 -0.72 -23.87 10.01
N PHE A 91 -1.74 -23.02 9.83
CA PHE A 91 -3.16 -23.43 9.92
C PHE A 91 -4.19 -22.69 9.02
N ASN A 92 -4.79 -23.49 8.12
CA ASN A 92 -6.12 -23.44 7.42
C ASN A 92 -6.51 -22.35 6.36
N PRO A 93 -7.28 -22.73 5.29
CA PRO A 93 -7.34 -22.05 3.99
C PRO A 93 -8.58 -21.18 3.71
N THR A 94 -9.23 -20.59 4.73
CA THR A 94 -10.40 -19.72 4.51
C THR A 94 -10.13 -18.32 5.03
N GLY A 95 -9.28 -17.58 4.31
CA GLY A 95 -8.86 -16.23 4.65
C GLY A 95 -9.98 -15.20 4.46
N LYS A 96 -10.76 -14.95 5.52
CA LYS A 96 -11.65 -13.80 5.64
C LYS A 96 -11.40 -13.09 6.97
N GLU A 97 -10.30 -12.34 7.05
CA GLU A 97 -10.02 -11.54 8.24
C GLU A 97 -9.38 -10.20 7.84
N SER A 98 -10.20 -9.16 7.94
CA SER A 98 -9.84 -7.74 7.87
C SER A 98 -8.91 -7.39 9.03
N LEU A 99 -7.77 -6.78 8.75
CA LEU A 99 -6.79 -6.38 9.77
C LEU A 99 -7.26 -5.14 10.54
N THR A 100 -7.15 -5.22 11.87
CA THR A 100 -7.38 -4.13 12.84
C THR A 100 -6.09 -3.29 12.98
N GLU A 101 -6.22 -1.98 13.25
CA GLU A 101 -5.11 -1.06 13.50
C GLU A 101 -4.17 -1.56 14.62
N PHE A 102 -2.87 -1.62 14.33
CA PHE A 102 -1.80 -1.78 15.33
C PHE A 102 -0.89 -0.54 15.27
N HIS A 103 0.06 -0.37 16.20
CA HIS A 103 1.05 0.71 16.13
C HIS A 103 2.41 0.13 16.50
N ALA A 104 3.40 0.20 15.60
CA ALA A 104 4.76 -0.25 15.90
C ALA A 104 5.81 0.83 15.60
N GLY A 105 6.71 1.02 16.57
CA GLY A 105 7.92 1.84 16.44
C GLY A 105 9.15 0.96 16.35
N LYS A 106 9.62 0.66 15.13
CA LYS A 106 10.92 0.04 14.85
C LYS A 106 11.47 0.51 13.50
N ASN A 107 12.77 0.32 13.28
CA ASN A 107 13.41 0.51 11.97
C ASN A 107 12.82 -0.49 10.97
N VAL A 108 12.17 0.03 9.92
CA VAL A 108 11.54 -0.78 8.87
C VAL A 108 12.53 -0.94 7.73
N GLU A 109 13.11 -2.13 7.60
CA GLU A 109 13.85 -2.51 6.40
C GLU A 109 12.98 -3.41 5.52
N MET A 110 13.15 -3.29 4.21
CA MET A 110 12.51 -4.18 3.24
C MET A 110 13.03 -5.60 3.46
N ARG A 111 12.13 -6.58 3.48
CA ARG A 111 12.53 -7.95 3.79
C ARG A 111 13.15 -8.64 2.57
N PRO A 112 14.11 -9.54 2.79
CA PRO A 112 14.72 -10.32 1.70
C PRO A 112 13.73 -11.23 0.97
N GLU A 113 12.57 -11.54 1.56
CA GLU A 113 11.54 -12.36 0.90
C GLU A 113 10.51 -11.53 0.11
N THR A 114 10.71 -10.21 -0.04
CA THR A 114 9.88 -9.41 -0.94
C THR A 114 10.37 -9.55 -2.37
N SER A 115 9.61 -10.25 -3.21
CA SER A 115 9.94 -10.49 -4.62
C SER A 115 9.77 -9.25 -5.50
N GLY A 116 8.86 -8.33 -5.13
CA GLY A 116 8.51 -7.19 -5.97
C GLY A 116 7.60 -6.17 -5.29
N CYS A 117 7.49 -4.97 -5.90
CA CYS A 117 6.54 -3.94 -5.50
C CYS A 117 6.01 -3.19 -6.73
N PHE A 118 4.71 -2.91 -6.74
CA PHE A 118 4.02 -2.15 -7.79
C PHE A 118 3.42 -0.87 -7.19
N PHE A 119 3.62 0.27 -7.85
CA PHE A 119 3.15 1.57 -7.38
C PHE A 119 2.22 2.21 -8.40
N PHE A 120 1.03 2.62 -7.97
CA PHE A 120 0.02 3.24 -8.82
C PHE A 120 -0.10 4.73 -8.47
N GLY A 121 0.11 5.62 -9.45
CA GLY A 121 -0.10 7.06 -9.29
C GLY A 121 0.68 7.71 -8.13
N THR A 122 1.84 7.14 -7.75
CA THR A 122 2.60 7.61 -6.58
C THR A 122 3.54 8.74 -6.97
N PRO A 123 3.40 9.97 -6.41
CA PRO A 123 4.19 11.12 -6.80
C PRO A 123 5.58 11.10 -6.15
N PHE A 124 6.44 10.16 -6.52
CA PHE A 124 7.78 9.97 -5.93
C PHE A 124 8.71 11.19 -6.08
N ASN A 125 8.42 12.07 -7.03
CA ASN A 125 9.16 13.33 -7.25
C ASN A 125 8.36 14.57 -6.83
N GLY A 126 7.23 14.35 -6.16
CA GLY A 126 6.21 15.35 -5.89
C GLY A 126 5.33 15.63 -7.10
N ALA A 127 4.24 16.35 -6.86
CA ALA A 127 3.32 16.85 -7.87
C ALA A 127 2.82 18.24 -7.45
N PRO A 128 2.45 19.12 -8.40
CA PRO A 128 1.84 20.41 -8.09
C PRO A 128 0.71 20.28 -7.07
N VAL A 129 0.69 21.15 -6.05
CA VAL A 129 -0.27 21.08 -4.95
C VAL A 129 -1.71 21.09 -5.44
N ALA A 130 -1.99 21.89 -6.47
CA ALA A 130 -3.31 21.99 -7.07
C ALA A 130 -3.76 20.64 -7.66
N GLU A 131 -2.88 19.95 -8.39
CA GLU A 131 -3.16 18.63 -8.97
C GLU A 131 -3.38 17.57 -7.88
N VAL A 132 -2.55 17.56 -6.83
CA VAL A 132 -2.72 16.64 -5.69
C VAL A 132 -4.05 16.91 -4.98
N ALA A 133 -4.36 18.18 -4.70
CA ALA A 133 -5.59 18.57 -4.04
C ALA A 133 -6.83 18.24 -4.88
N GLU A 134 -6.78 18.47 -6.20
CA GLU A 134 -7.87 18.13 -7.11
C GLU A 134 -8.10 16.62 -7.16
N HIS A 135 -7.03 15.82 -7.28
CA HIS A 135 -7.13 14.37 -7.29
C HIS A 135 -7.77 13.85 -5.99
N TRP A 136 -7.39 14.40 -4.85
CA TRP A 136 -7.95 13.98 -3.56
C TRP A 136 -9.38 14.47 -3.34
N ALA A 137 -9.72 15.68 -3.78
CA ALA A 137 -11.09 16.16 -3.72
C ALA A 137 -12.02 15.21 -4.50
N LYS A 138 -11.60 14.77 -5.68
CA LYS A 138 -12.32 13.74 -6.48
C LYS A 138 -12.48 12.42 -5.70
N MET A 139 -11.44 11.96 -5.00
CA MET A 139 -11.51 10.75 -4.17
C MET A 139 -12.44 10.92 -2.97
N GLN A 140 -12.43 12.07 -2.28
CA GLN A 140 -13.28 12.32 -1.11
C GLN A 140 -14.76 12.36 -1.45
N VAL A 141 -15.11 12.95 -2.60
CA VAL A 141 -16.50 12.98 -3.09
C VAL A 141 -16.99 11.56 -3.40
N LYS A 142 -16.17 10.72 -4.05
CA LYS A 142 -16.53 9.32 -4.34
C LYS A 142 -16.64 8.45 -3.08
N GLU A 143 -15.85 8.75 -2.07
CA GLU A 143 -15.79 7.94 -0.84
C GLU A 143 -16.68 8.44 0.29
N ASN A 144 -17.36 9.58 0.11
CA ASN A 144 -18.20 10.23 1.12
C ASN A 144 -17.49 10.41 2.48
N THR A 145 -16.16 10.60 2.45
CA THR A 145 -15.34 10.58 3.66
C THR A 145 -15.36 11.89 4.43
N GLY A 146 -15.79 13.01 3.82
CA GLY A 146 -15.93 14.33 4.45
C GLY A 146 -14.64 14.91 5.05
N LYS A 147 -13.48 14.28 4.84
CA LYS A 147 -12.20 14.65 5.47
C LYS A 147 -11.48 15.67 4.61
N ALA A 148 -11.15 16.84 5.13
CA ALA A 148 -10.33 17.82 4.41
C ALA A 148 -8.93 17.29 4.08
N VAL A 149 -8.39 17.69 2.92
CA VAL A 149 -7.01 17.41 2.50
C VAL A 149 -6.02 18.02 3.51
N ASP A 150 -5.14 17.20 4.09
CA ASP A 150 -4.19 17.65 5.11
C ASP A 150 -3.02 18.47 4.52
N SER A 151 -2.77 19.65 5.08
CA SER A 151 -1.75 20.59 4.59
C SER A 151 -0.31 20.08 4.76
N GLN A 152 -0.05 19.20 5.73
CA GLN A 152 1.27 18.60 5.93
C GLN A 152 1.58 17.57 4.85
N LEU A 153 0.58 16.78 4.45
CA LEU A 153 0.75 15.83 3.36
C LEU A 153 0.86 16.55 2.01
N LEU A 154 0.05 17.57 1.75
CA LEU A 154 0.25 18.44 0.58
C LEU A 154 1.65 19.06 0.55
N THR A 155 2.17 19.45 1.72
CA THR A 155 3.52 20.01 1.82
C THR A 155 4.60 18.97 1.57
N LEU A 156 4.42 17.73 2.03
CA LEU A 156 5.31 16.60 1.77
C LEU A 156 5.37 16.26 0.27
N LEU A 157 4.23 16.28 -0.41
CA LEU A 157 4.11 15.90 -1.83
C LEU A 157 4.50 17.02 -2.81
N LYS A 158 4.93 18.20 -2.32
CA LYS A 158 5.44 19.27 -3.19
C LYS A 158 6.70 18.83 -3.94
N PRO A 159 6.87 19.25 -5.21
CA PRO A 159 8.11 19.05 -5.93
C PRO A 159 9.29 19.63 -5.14
N GLY A 160 10.40 18.88 -5.11
CA GLY A 160 11.62 19.29 -4.40
C GLY A 160 11.58 19.16 -2.88
N ASN A 161 10.51 18.61 -2.29
CA ASN A 161 10.45 18.39 -0.85
C ASN A 161 11.58 17.43 -0.38
N GLU A 162 12.37 17.90 0.60
CA GLU A 162 13.51 17.16 1.15
C GLU A 162 13.11 15.83 1.82
N SER A 163 12.03 15.83 2.62
CA SER A 163 11.55 14.63 3.30
C SER A 163 11.07 13.57 2.30
N LEU A 164 10.39 13.97 1.22
CA LEU A 164 9.99 13.06 0.16
C LEU A 164 11.21 12.49 -0.58
N ARG A 165 12.23 13.33 -0.84
CA ARG A 165 13.48 12.88 -1.46
C ARG A 165 14.25 11.92 -0.56
N GLU A 166 14.29 12.15 0.74
CA GLU A 166 14.86 11.23 1.73
C GLU A 166 14.11 9.90 1.76
N LEU A 167 12.78 9.91 1.77
CA LEU A 167 11.97 8.68 1.71
C LEU A 167 12.28 7.87 0.45
N LYS A 168 12.33 8.53 -0.72
CA LYS A 168 12.71 7.89 -1.99
C LYS A 168 14.13 7.31 -1.93
N ARG A 169 15.11 8.05 -1.41
CA ARG A 169 16.49 7.57 -1.25
C ARG A 169 16.57 6.38 -0.30
N GLY A 170 15.85 6.42 0.82
CA GLY A 170 15.78 5.32 1.78
C GLY A 170 15.21 4.05 1.15
N PHE A 171 14.17 4.18 0.32
CA PHE A 171 13.60 3.06 -0.43
C PHE A 171 14.63 2.47 -1.41
N VAL A 172 15.25 3.29 -2.27
CA VAL A 172 16.26 2.82 -3.25
C VAL A 172 17.45 2.16 -2.55
N HIS A 173 17.90 2.74 -1.44
CA HIS A 173 18.97 2.15 -0.62
C HIS A 173 18.58 0.79 -0.04
N SER A 174 17.33 0.65 0.41
CA SER A 174 16.81 -0.61 0.96
C SER A 174 16.71 -1.69 -0.13
N VAL A 175 16.20 -1.32 -1.32
CA VAL A 175 16.15 -2.24 -2.48
C VAL A 175 17.55 -2.70 -2.87
N GLY A 176 18.55 -1.80 -2.88
CA GLY A 176 19.93 -2.14 -3.22
C GLY A 176 20.63 -3.07 -2.24
N LYS A 177 20.10 -3.24 -1.02
CA LYS A 177 20.62 -4.19 -0.02
C LYS A 177 20.03 -5.60 -0.15
N LEU A 178 18.95 -5.78 -0.90
CA LEU A 178 18.30 -7.07 -1.03
C LEU A 178 19.20 -8.03 -1.82
N SER A 179 19.30 -9.27 -1.33
CA SER A 179 20.04 -10.34 -2.03
C SER A 179 19.39 -10.72 -3.36
N GLN A 180 18.07 -10.53 -3.47
CA GLN A 180 17.31 -10.65 -4.71
C GLN A 180 17.11 -9.27 -5.33
N LYS A 181 17.34 -9.15 -6.65
CA LYS A 181 17.04 -7.92 -7.38
C LYS A 181 15.53 -7.75 -7.47
N VAL A 182 14.98 -6.83 -6.69
CA VAL A 182 13.61 -6.36 -6.89
C VAL A 182 13.58 -5.48 -8.14
N GLU A 183 12.80 -5.89 -9.13
CA GLU A 183 12.55 -5.05 -10.30
C GLU A 183 11.59 -3.92 -9.92
N VAL A 184 11.97 -2.68 -10.24
CA VAL A 184 11.15 -1.50 -10.02
C VAL A 184 10.64 -1.02 -11.36
N HIS A 185 9.32 -1.16 -11.57
CA HIS A 185 8.63 -0.69 -12.77
C HIS A 185 7.75 0.50 -12.43
N CYS A 186 7.83 1.57 -13.24
CA CYS A 186 6.98 2.75 -13.11
C CYS A 186 6.14 2.90 -14.38
N PHE A 187 4.83 2.96 -14.23
CA PHE A 187 3.88 3.24 -15.30
C PHE A 187 3.37 4.69 -15.12
N PHE A 188 3.46 5.50 -16.18
CA PHE A 188 3.06 6.91 -16.20
C PHE A 188 1.91 7.15 -17.18
#